data_AF-A0A7C2JAU3-F1
#
_entry.id   AF-A0A7C2JAU3-F1
#
_cell.length_a   1.000
_cell.length_b   1.000
_cell.length_c   1.000
_cell.angle_alpha   90.00
_cell.angle_beta   90.00
_cell.angle_gamma   90.00
#
_symmetry.space_group_name_H-M   'P 1'
#
loop_
_entity.id
_entity.type
_entity.pdbx_description
1 polymer ?
#
loop_
_entity_poly.entity_id
_entity_poly.type
_entity_poly.pdbx_seq_one_letter_code
_entity_poly.pdbx_strand_id
1 'polypeptide(L)'
;MLAGKTWEQWVSEYARSHQHPVNRVCHTIGIPLIAAALPLIPVAFFARGFWIVPATMFVVGWVFQFVGHWFEGKPPEFFRDWRFLLVGLRWWAAKLRGRA
;
A
#
# COMPACT_ATOMS: atom_id res chain seq x y z
N MET A 1 16.01 10.91 2.04
CA MET A 1 15.99 10.58 3.48
C MET A 1 14.69 11.08 4.08
N LEU A 2 14.15 10.40 5.09
CA LEU A 2 12.98 10.79 5.86
C LEU A 2 13.22 10.38 7.32
N ALA A 3 13.11 11.34 8.25
CA ALA A 3 13.33 11.12 9.69
C ALA A 3 14.65 10.38 10.02
N GLY A 4 15.76 10.81 9.40
CA GLY A 4 17.09 10.25 9.63
C GLY A 4 17.38 8.91 8.95
N LYS A 5 16.40 8.28 8.28
CA LYS A 5 16.60 7.05 7.49
C LYS A 5 16.61 7.34 5.98
N THR A 6 17.42 6.61 5.22
CA THR A 6 17.35 6.61 3.75
C THR A 6 16.09 5.88 3.27
N TRP A 7 15.74 6.05 2.00
CA TRP A 7 14.57 5.37 1.45
C TRP A 7 14.80 3.85 1.34
N GLU A 8 16.04 3.44 1.09
CA GLU A 8 16.48 2.06 1.05
C GLU A 8 16.33 1.41 2.43
N GLN A 9 16.68 2.13 3.50
CA GLN A 9 16.50 1.67 4.87
C GLN A 9 15.00 1.48 5.21
N TRP A 10 14.16 2.45 4.86
CA TRP A 10 12.70 2.35 5.04
C TRP A 10 12.09 1.17 4.27
N VAL A 11 12.45 1.02 2.99
CA VAL A 11 11.96 -0.07 2.14
C VAL A 11 12.45 -1.43 2.65
N SER A 12 13.70 -1.51 3.11
CA SER A 12 14.26 -2.72 3.72
C SER A 12 13.56 -3.08 5.03
N GLU A 13 13.26 -2.09 5.87
CA GLU A 13 12.50 -2.29 7.11
C GLU A 13 11.09 -2.81 6.84
N TYR A 14 10.37 -2.18 5.91
CA TYR A 14 9.05 -2.62 5.47
C TYR A 14 9.08 -4.04 4.89
N ALA A 15 10.07 -4.36 4.06
CA ALA A 15 10.22 -5.71 3.52
C ALA A 15 10.46 -6.74 4.64
N ARG A 16 11.29 -6.42 5.63
CA ARG A 16 11.57 -7.30 6.78
C ARG A 16 10.39 -7.50 7.72
N SER A 17 9.50 -6.53 7.84
CA SER A 17 8.29 -6.68 8.65
C SER A 17 7.18 -7.46 7.94
N HIS A 18 7.22 -7.53 6.60
CA HIS A 18 6.26 -8.23 5.74
C HIS A 18 6.90 -9.45 5.06
N GLN A 19 7.11 -10.54 5.80
CA GLN A 19 7.79 -11.74 5.31
C GLN A 19 6.83 -12.78 4.76
N HIS A 20 5.59 -12.85 5.27
CA HIS A 20 4.66 -13.89 4.90
C HIS A 20 4.29 -13.77 3.40
N PRO A 21 4.34 -14.86 2.61
CA PRO A 21 4.14 -14.79 1.16
C PRO A 21 2.75 -14.25 0.80
N VAL A 22 1.70 -14.66 1.52
CA VAL A 22 0.35 -14.13 1.31
C VAL A 22 0.30 -12.62 1.59
N ASN A 23 0.97 -12.16 2.64
CA ASN A 23 1.03 -10.75 2.97
C ASN A 23 1.71 -9.95 1.85
N ARG A 24 2.86 -10.41 1.36
CA ARG A 24 3.55 -9.75 0.24
C ARG A 24 2.72 -9.75 -1.04
N VAL A 25 1.97 -10.81 -1.34
CA VAL A 25 1.08 -10.88 -2.51
C VAL A 25 -0.08 -9.89 -2.37
N CYS A 26 -0.79 -9.96 -1.25
CA CYS A 26 -1.88 -9.03 -0.94
C CYS A 26 -1.42 -7.57 -1.00
N HIS A 27 -0.23 -7.27 -0.50
CA HIS A 27 0.34 -5.92 -0.55
C HIS A 27 0.71 -5.49 -1.97
N THR A 28 1.19 -6.42 -2.79
CA THR A 28 1.51 -6.15 -4.21
C THR A 28 0.27 -5.77 -5.01
N ILE A 29 -0.90 -6.31 -4.66
CA ILE A 29 -2.19 -6.01 -5.31
C ILE A 29 -2.86 -4.80 -4.66
N GLY A 30 -2.92 -4.73 -3.33
CA GLY A 30 -3.67 -3.70 -2.61
C GLY A 30 -3.06 -2.30 -2.71
N ILE A 31 -1.73 -2.19 -2.64
CA ILE A 31 -1.03 -0.88 -2.71
C ILE A 31 -1.37 -0.14 -4.01
N PRO A 32 -1.22 -0.72 -5.22
CA PRO A 32 -1.56 -0.01 -6.44
C PRO A 32 -3.05 0.30 -6.58
N LEU A 33 -3.96 -0.55 -6.07
CA LEU A 33 -5.39 -0.25 -6.06
C LEU A 33 -5.70 1.01 -5.25
N ILE A 34 -5.14 1.12 -4.04
CA ILE A 34 -5.28 2.31 -3.19
C ILE A 34 -4.64 3.52 -3.87
N ALA A 35 -3.41 3.37 -4.39
CA ALA A 35 -2.68 4.46 -5.01
C ALA A 35 -3.38 4.99 -6.27
N ALA A 36 -3.96 4.11 -7.09
CA ALA A 36 -4.69 4.49 -8.31
C ALA A 36 -6.09 5.03 -8.01
N ALA A 37 -6.72 4.66 -6.90
CA ALA A 37 -8.01 5.21 -6.50
C ALA A 37 -7.95 6.73 -6.25
N LEU A 38 -6.88 7.21 -5.61
CA LEU A 38 -6.74 8.63 -5.23
C LEU A 38 -6.79 9.62 -6.42
N PRO A 39 -6.00 9.46 -7.50
CA PRO A 39 -6.04 10.38 -8.64
C PRO A 39 -7.33 10.26 -9.47
N LEU A 40 -8.14 9.22 -9.29
CA LEU A 40 -9.44 9.08 -9.95
C LEU A 40 -10.57 9.85 -9.25
N ILE A 41 -10.36 10.31 -8.01
CA ILE A 41 -11.35 11.07 -7.24
C ILE A 41 -11.77 12.38 -7.96
N PRO A 42 -10.85 13.22 -8.49
CA PRO A 42 -11.23 14.41 -9.25
C PRO A 42 -12.16 14.13 -10.44
N VAL A 43 -11.95 13.01 -11.14
CA VAL A 43 -12.77 12.61 -12.31
C VAL A 43 -14.22 12.32 -11.88
N ALA A 44 -14.40 11.79 -10.67
CA ALA A 44 -15.72 11.48 -10.15
C ALA A 44 -16.63 12.70 -9.94
N PHE A 45 -16.07 13.92 -9.85
CA PHE A 45 -16.86 15.16 -9.79
C PHE A 45 -17.44 15.56 -11.15
N PHE A 46 -16.84 15.11 -12.25
CA PHE A 46 -17.26 15.46 -13.62
C PHE A 46 -18.12 14.37 -14.28
N ALA A 47 -18.11 13.14 -13.74
CA ALA A 47 -18.87 12.01 -14.27
C ALA A 47 -19.78 11.40 -13.19
N ARG A 48 -21.10 11.64 -13.32
CA ARG A 48 -22.11 11.11 -12.38
C ARG A 48 -22.01 9.58 -12.29
N GLY A 49 -21.91 9.05 -11.08
CA GLY A 49 -21.82 7.62 -10.81
C GLY A 49 -20.39 7.04 -10.92
N PHE A 50 -19.44 7.77 -11.49
CA PHE A 50 -18.06 7.30 -11.64
C PHE A 50 -17.36 7.11 -10.28
N TRP A 51 -17.81 7.81 -9.23
CA TRP A 51 -17.27 7.69 -7.86
C TRP A 51 -17.23 6.26 -7.33
N ILE A 52 -18.09 5.36 -7.84
CA ILE A 52 -18.12 3.94 -7.47
C ILE A 52 -16.78 3.28 -7.80
N VAL A 53 -16.14 3.64 -8.91
CA VAL A 53 -14.87 3.03 -9.34
C VAL A 53 -13.73 3.29 -8.34
N PRO A 54 -13.33 4.53 -8.02
CA PRO A 54 -12.29 4.78 -7.01
C PRO A 54 -12.71 4.29 -5.62
N ALA A 55 -13.99 4.36 -5.26
CA ALA A 55 -14.46 3.84 -3.98
C ALA A 55 -14.25 2.31 -3.88
N THR A 56 -14.64 1.55 -4.91
CA THR A 56 -14.42 0.09 -4.95
C THR A 56 -12.93 -0.25 -4.94
N MET A 57 -12.11 0.43 -5.75
CA MET A 57 -10.65 0.22 -5.75
C MET A 57 -10.03 0.47 -4.38
N PHE A 58 -10.43 1.55 -3.71
CA PHE A 58 -9.95 1.90 -2.38
C PHE A 58 -10.33 0.84 -1.35
N VAL A 59 -11.61 0.45 -1.30
CA VAL A 59 -12.12 -0.57 -0.35
C VAL A 59 -11.46 -1.92 -0.60
N VAL A 60 -11.45 -2.40 -1.84
CA VAL A 60 -10.85 -3.69 -2.20
C VAL A 60 -9.35 -3.68 -1.91
N GLY A 61 -8.66 -2.58 -2.23
CA GLY A 61 -7.23 -2.43 -1.92
C GLY A 61 -6.93 -2.56 -0.43
N TRP A 62 -7.75 -1.92 0.42
CA TRP A 62 -7.64 -2.05 1.88
C TRP A 62 -7.97 -3.45 2.39
N VAL A 63 -8.99 -4.12 1.83
CA VAL A 63 -9.29 -5.51 2.16
C VAL A 63 -8.07 -6.40 1.91
N PHE A 64 -7.39 -6.24 0.78
CA PHE A 64 -6.14 -6.95 0.53
C PHE A 64 -5.08 -6.64 1.60
N GLN A 65 -4.84 -5.37 1.94
CA GLN A 65 -3.87 -5.01 3.01
C GLN A 65 -4.18 -5.73 4.33
N PHE A 66 -5.43 -5.64 4.80
CA PHE A 66 -5.82 -6.22 6.08
C PHE A 66 -5.79 -7.76 6.07
N VAL A 67 -6.20 -8.39 4.97
CA VAL A 67 -6.08 -9.85 4.82
C VAL A 67 -4.61 -10.25 4.85
N GLY A 68 -3.72 -9.53 4.17
CA GLY A 68 -2.28 -9.78 4.24
C GLY A 68 -1.75 -9.76 5.67
N HIS A 69 -2.10 -8.71 6.43
CA HIS A 69 -1.73 -8.57 7.83
C HIS A 69 -2.33 -9.62 8.76
N TRP A 70 -3.54 -10.12 8.46
CA TRP A 70 -4.13 -11.24 9.17
C TRP A 70 -3.25 -12.49 9.08
N PHE A 71 -2.74 -12.81 7.89
CA PHE A 71 -1.81 -13.93 7.71
C PHE A 71 -0.40 -13.66 8.27
N GLU A 72 0.07 -12.41 8.26
CA GLU A 72 1.34 -12.03 8.88
C GLU A 72 1.28 -12.13 10.42
N GLY A 73 0.09 -12.06 11.02
CA GLY A 73 -0.11 -12.06 12.48
C GLY A 73 0.38 -10.78 13.17
N LYS A 74 0.66 -9.72 12.39
CA LYS A 74 1.14 -8.42 12.88
C LYS A 74 0.19 -7.32 12.45
N PRO A 75 -0.10 -6.34 13.33
CA PRO A 75 -0.93 -5.20 12.93
C PRO A 75 -0.21 -4.36 11.86
N PRO A 76 -0.98 -3.68 10.99
CA PRO A 76 -0.44 -2.70 10.06
C PRO A 76 0.44 -1.64 10.71
N GLU A 77 1.60 -1.40 10.11
CA GLU A 77 2.63 -0.52 10.70
C GLU A 77 2.21 0.95 10.73
N PHE A 78 1.29 1.36 9.85
CA PHE A 78 0.78 2.73 9.83
C PHE A 78 0.01 3.10 11.10
N PHE A 79 -0.44 2.12 11.89
CA PHE A 79 -1.00 2.37 13.22
C PHE A 79 0.05 2.89 14.22
N ARG A 80 1.32 2.55 14.00
CA ARG A 80 2.44 3.05 14.81
C ARG A 80 3.02 4.32 14.21
N ASP A 81 3.06 4.40 12.88
CA ASP A 81 3.66 5.50 12.15
C ASP A 81 3.06 5.64 10.75
N TRP A 82 2.28 6.70 10.55
CA TRP A 82 1.58 6.98 9.29
C TRP A 82 2.50 7.00 8.06
N ARG A 83 3.80 7.26 8.23
CA ARG A 83 4.80 7.27 7.14
C ARG A 83 4.85 5.93 6.42
N PHE A 84 4.49 4.82 7.08
CA PHE A 84 4.44 3.49 6.45
C PHE A 84 3.44 3.38 5.29
N LEU A 85 2.45 4.27 5.19
CA LEU A 85 1.60 4.38 3.99
C LEU A 85 2.42 4.78 2.75
N LEU A 86 3.35 5.73 2.92
CA LEU A 86 4.24 6.19 1.84
C LEU A 86 5.38 5.20 1.59
N VAL A 87 5.89 4.57 2.65
CA VAL A 87 6.93 3.53 2.55
C VAL A 87 6.38 2.33 1.78
N GLY A 88 5.14 1.90 2.03
CA GLY A 88 4.49 0.82 1.28
C GLY A 88 4.45 1.12 -0.22
N LEU A 89 4.04 2.33 -0.61
CA LEU A 89 4.05 2.75 -2.03
C LEU A 89 5.46 2.71 -2.65
N ARG A 90 6.49 3.14 -1.90
CA ARG A 90 7.88 3.06 -2.35
C ARG A 90 8.40 1.63 -2.44
N TRP A 91 8.03 0.77 -1.50
CA TRP A 91 8.36 -0.66 -1.54
C TRP A 91 7.75 -1.31 -2.78
N TRP A 92 6.48 -1.02 -3.09
CA TRP A 92 5.84 -1.51 -4.31
C TRP A 92 6.58 -1.05 -5.57
N ALA A 93 6.94 0.23 -5.66
CA ALA A 93 7.72 0.76 -6.78
C ALA A 93 9.15 0.16 -6.86
N ALA A 94 9.78 -0.17 -5.72
CA ALA A 94 11.05 -0.87 -5.69
C ALA A 94 10.90 -2.33 -6.15
N LYS A 95 9.80 -3.00 -5.76
CA LYS A 95 9.49 -4.38 -6.17
C LYS A 95 9.31 -4.51 -7.68
N LEU A 96 8.59 -3.58 -8.31
CA LEU A 96 8.46 -3.54 -9.78
C LEU A 96 9.80 -3.39 -10.51
N ARG A 97 10.81 -2.84 -9.84
CA ARG A 97 12.17 -2.66 -10.37
C ARG A 97 13.14 -3.77 -9.95
N GLY A 98 12.65 -4.83 -9.29
CA GLY A 98 13.48 -5.93 -8.78
C GLY A 98 14.40 -5.56 -7.61
N ARG A 99 14.04 -4.55 -6.81
CA ARG A 99 14.87 -3.99 -5.72
C ARG A 99 14.25 -4.13 -4.32
N ALA A 100 13.36 -5.09 -4.09
CA ALA A 100 12.57 -5.21 -2.85
C ALA A 100 12.34 -6.65 -2.38
#